data_AF-A0A963UDG0-F1
#
_entry.id   AF-A0A963UDG0-F1
#
_cell.length_a   1.000
_cell.length_b   1.000
_cell.length_c   1.000
_cell.angle_alpha   90.00
_cell.angle_beta   90.00
_cell.angle_gamma   90.00
#
_symmetry.space_group_name_H-M   'P 1'
#
loop_
_entity.id
_entity.type
_entity.pdbx_description
1 polymer ?
#
loop_
_entity_poly.entity_id
_entity_poly.type
_entity_poly.pdbx_seq_one_letter_code
_entity_poly.pdbx_strand_id
1 'polypeptide(L)'
;LSKGHCPQKFGLGMKEIWEIDPAKHREGTVTHTMGWPLGSNAGGGSFIYHLENNQVYVGFVVHLNYQNPHLYPYMEFQRFKHHPMVAELLKGGKRVAYGARAISEGGWQSIPKVVAPGVALLGCSAGLVNVPRIKGNHNAMLSGIAAAEAAAKAMAAGRSGDELSAYEADLRSGPIAKDLKKVRNVKPMWSRWGMVPSLVLGGLDMWTNNLLGLSFFGTLKHGKSDAAATGEASKFPKIDYPKPDGVLSFDRLTNVAFAATNHEESQPCHLRLKDESVPIKVNLPKYDEPAQRYCPAGVYEVLDGEDGPRFQINFQNCVHCKTCDIKDPSQNINWTTPQGGDGPNYPNM
;
A
#
# COMPACT_ATOMS: atom_id res chain seq x y z
N LEU A 1 3.01 3.04 -21.38
CA LEU A 1 4.28 3.12 -20.61
C LEU A 1 4.73 1.79 -19.99
N SER A 2 3.82 0.86 -19.63
CA SER A 2 4.18 -0.41 -18.93
C SER A 2 4.57 -1.60 -19.83
N LYS A 3 4.56 -1.46 -21.16
CA LYS A 3 4.91 -2.54 -22.09
C LYS A 3 6.34 -3.04 -21.82
N GLY A 4 6.52 -4.35 -21.62
CA GLY A 4 7.83 -4.95 -21.33
C GLY A 4 8.24 -4.95 -19.86
N HIS A 5 7.41 -4.42 -18.95
CA HIS A 5 7.66 -4.37 -17.52
C HIS A 5 6.73 -5.32 -16.76
N CYS A 6 7.14 -5.73 -15.55
CA CYS A 6 6.25 -6.50 -14.68
C CYS A 6 5.07 -5.64 -14.20
N PRO A 7 3.92 -6.25 -13.84
CA PRO A 7 2.86 -5.51 -13.17
C PRO A 7 3.40 -4.87 -11.89
N GLN A 8 2.91 -3.68 -11.56
CA GLN A 8 3.21 -3.09 -10.27
C GLN A 8 2.61 -3.97 -9.16
N LYS A 9 3.33 -4.03 -8.04
CA LYS A 9 2.86 -4.65 -6.80
C LYS A 9 2.62 -3.57 -5.78
N PHE A 10 1.72 -3.82 -4.84
CA PHE A 10 1.37 -2.87 -3.83
C PHE A 10 1.13 -3.54 -2.49
N GLY A 11 1.29 -2.76 -1.43
CA GLY A 11 0.80 -3.06 -0.09
C GLY A 11 -0.17 -1.98 0.36
N LEU A 12 -1.13 -2.33 1.21
CA LEU A 12 -1.94 -1.37 1.94
C LEU A 12 -1.28 -1.09 3.27
N GLY A 13 -0.76 0.12 3.45
CA GLY A 13 -0.31 0.63 4.74
C GLY A 13 -1.45 1.29 5.48
N MET A 14 -1.63 0.93 6.74
CA MET A 14 -2.48 1.63 7.71
C MET A 14 -1.59 2.15 8.83
N LYS A 15 -1.90 3.34 9.33
CA LYS A 15 -1.11 4.02 10.36
C LYS A 15 -2.06 4.68 11.35
N GLU A 16 -1.70 4.58 12.62
CA GLU A 16 -2.25 5.38 13.71
C GLU A 16 -1.10 6.14 14.38
N ILE A 17 -1.40 7.32 14.91
CA ILE A 17 -0.52 8.05 15.83
C ILE A 17 -1.08 7.86 17.23
N TRP A 18 -0.21 7.59 18.19
CA TRP A 18 -0.57 7.40 19.58
C TRP A 18 0.30 8.26 20.49
N GLU A 19 -0.32 8.96 21.43
CA GLU A 19 0.37 9.49 22.60
C GLU A 19 0.46 8.37 23.64
N ILE A 20 1.66 8.11 24.15
CA ILE A 20 1.92 7.04 25.11
C ILE A 20 2.50 7.58 26.42
N ASP A 21 2.52 6.74 27.45
CA ASP A 21 3.20 7.02 28.71
C ASP A 21 4.67 7.44 28.45
N PRO A 22 5.11 8.64 28.89
CA PRO A 22 6.49 9.09 28.73
C PRO A 22 7.53 8.11 29.26
N ALA A 23 7.22 7.32 30.30
CA ALA A 23 8.12 6.31 30.84
C ALA A 23 8.39 5.14 29.87
N LYS A 24 7.49 4.91 28.92
CA LYS A 24 7.62 3.89 27.86
C LYS A 24 8.21 4.46 26.58
N HIS A 25 8.28 5.78 26.45
CA HIS A 25 8.71 6.47 25.26
C HIS A 25 10.25 6.52 25.14
N ARG A 26 10.77 6.23 23.93
CA ARG A 26 12.20 6.27 23.60
C ARG A 26 12.41 6.90 22.23
N GLU A 27 12.45 8.24 22.19
CA GLU A 27 12.56 9.03 20.96
C GLU A 27 13.64 8.51 20.01
N GLY A 28 13.32 8.44 18.71
CA GLY A 28 14.24 7.97 17.67
C GLY A 28 14.32 6.44 17.53
N THR A 29 13.67 5.68 18.42
CA THR A 29 13.61 4.21 18.30
C THR A 29 12.75 3.81 17.10
N VAL A 30 13.27 2.85 16.32
CA VAL A 30 12.63 2.28 15.13
C VAL A 30 12.47 0.78 15.33
N THR A 31 11.25 0.27 15.25
CA THR A 31 10.96 -1.17 15.33
C THR A 31 10.17 -1.63 14.12
N HIS A 32 10.56 -2.76 13.55
CA HIS A 32 9.83 -3.47 12.49
C HIS A 32 9.58 -4.90 12.94
N THR A 33 8.38 -5.42 12.67
CA THR A 33 8.06 -6.83 12.93
C THR A 33 7.45 -7.49 11.69
N MET A 34 7.64 -8.80 11.59
CA MET A 34 7.00 -9.66 10.59
C MET A 34 6.47 -10.91 11.30
N GLY A 35 5.50 -11.59 10.70
CA GLY A 35 4.91 -12.81 11.26
C GLY A 35 3.47 -12.61 11.69
N TRP A 36 3.18 -12.84 12.97
CA TRP A 36 1.82 -12.68 13.51
C TRP A 36 1.34 -11.22 13.40
N PRO A 37 0.06 -10.97 13.07
CA PRO A 37 -1.03 -11.94 12.88
C PRO A 37 -1.18 -12.51 11.46
N LEU A 38 -0.38 -12.04 10.50
CA LEU A 38 -0.52 -12.45 9.10
C LEU A 38 -0.17 -13.93 8.88
N GLY A 39 0.87 -14.43 9.55
CA GLY A 39 1.28 -15.84 9.42
C GLY A 39 1.48 -16.26 7.96
N SER A 40 0.76 -17.29 7.52
CA SER A 40 0.72 -17.75 6.12
C SER A 40 -0.40 -17.11 5.28
N ASN A 41 -1.29 -16.32 5.88
CA ASN A 41 -2.45 -15.74 5.19
C ASN A 41 -2.06 -14.63 4.20
N ALA A 42 -1.02 -13.86 4.51
CA ALA A 42 -0.52 -12.78 3.67
C ALA A 42 0.93 -12.42 4.00
N GLY A 43 1.59 -11.72 3.06
CA GLY A 43 2.85 -11.01 3.33
C GLY A 43 2.58 -9.61 3.88
N GLY A 44 3.54 -9.09 4.64
CA GLY A 44 3.42 -7.79 5.29
C GLY A 44 4.18 -7.73 6.61
N GLY A 45 3.92 -6.69 7.39
CA GLY A 45 4.59 -6.46 8.66
C GLY A 45 4.18 -5.14 9.31
N SER A 46 4.75 -4.88 10.48
CA SER A 46 4.48 -3.66 11.25
C SER A 46 5.66 -2.69 11.23
N PHE A 47 5.37 -1.45 11.58
CA PHE A 47 6.37 -0.47 11.97
C PHE A 47 5.91 0.29 13.21
N ILE A 48 6.84 0.55 14.14
CA ILE A 48 6.64 1.38 15.33
C ILE A 48 7.80 2.35 15.43
N TYR A 49 7.52 3.66 15.34
CA TYR A 49 8.53 4.71 15.39
C TYR A 49 8.22 5.70 16.51
N HIS A 50 9.19 5.95 17.38
CA HIS A 50 9.08 6.92 18.46
C HIS A 50 9.50 8.32 17.99
N LEU A 51 8.64 9.30 18.21
CA LEU A 51 8.74 10.67 17.70
C LEU A 51 8.88 11.65 18.86
N GLU A 52 8.94 12.93 18.57
CA GLU A 52 8.80 13.96 19.60
C GLU A 52 7.43 13.89 20.31
N ASN A 53 7.30 14.59 21.44
CA ASN A 53 6.03 14.76 22.18
C ASN A 53 5.41 13.46 22.71
N ASN A 54 6.22 12.45 23.01
CA ASN A 54 5.78 11.13 23.49
C ASN A 54 4.82 10.42 22.52
N GLN A 55 4.93 10.73 21.22
CA GLN A 55 4.12 10.11 20.19
C GLN A 55 4.82 8.91 19.57
N VAL A 56 4.04 7.91 19.19
CA VAL A 56 4.51 6.80 18.37
C VAL A 56 3.64 6.67 17.13
N TYR A 57 4.29 6.47 15.98
CA TYR A 57 3.61 5.92 14.81
C TYR A 57 3.49 4.42 15.01
N VAL A 58 2.28 3.89 14.96
CA VAL A 58 2.03 2.45 14.89
C VAL A 58 1.37 2.19 13.56
N GLY A 59 2.01 1.38 12.73
CA GLY A 59 1.46 1.05 11.43
C GLY A 59 1.68 -0.38 11.02
N PHE A 60 0.93 -0.78 10.01
CA PHE A 60 0.86 -2.14 9.54
C PHE A 60 0.64 -2.16 8.03
N VAL A 61 1.41 -2.97 7.34
CA VAL A 61 1.35 -3.13 5.88
C VAL A 61 0.89 -4.54 5.58
N VAL A 62 -0.09 -4.66 4.68
CA VAL A 62 -0.51 -5.94 4.10
C VAL A 62 -0.28 -5.90 2.60
N HIS A 63 0.53 -6.82 2.09
CA HIS A 63 0.79 -6.93 0.65
C HIS A 63 -0.50 -7.32 -0.09
N LEU A 64 -0.91 -6.54 -1.09
CA LEU A 64 -2.18 -6.74 -1.81
C LEU A 64 -2.17 -7.98 -2.73
N ASN A 65 -1.06 -8.71 -2.83
CA ASN A 65 -1.02 -10.01 -3.49
C ASN A 65 -1.50 -11.19 -2.63
N TYR A 66 -2.11 -10.93 -1.46
CA TYR A 66 -2.76 -11.99 -0.66
C TYR A 66 -3.90 -12.67 -1.43
N GLN A 67 -4.09 -13.97 -1.19
CA GLN A 67 -5.00 -14.80 -1.97
C GLN A 67 -6.38 -14.94 -1.32
N ASN A 68 -6.42 -15.05 0.02
CA ASN A 68 -7.65 -15.29 0.77
C ASN A 68 -8.56 -14.05 0.74
N PRO A 69 -9.73 -14.09 0.08
CA PRO A 69 -10.64 -12.94 0.01
C PRO A 69 -11.34 -12.64 1.35
N HIS A 70 -11.26 -13.53 2.33
CA HIS A 70 -11.74 -13.29 3.70
C HIS A 70 -10.76 -12.51 4.58
N LEU A 71 -9.54 -12.27 4.10
CA LEU A 71 -8.58 -11.44 4.83
C LEU A 71 -9.06 -9.99 4.90
N TYR A 72 -9.01 -9.45 6.12
CA TYR A 72 -9.43 -8.09 6.42
C TYR A 72 -8.23 -7.30 6.94
N PRO A 73 -7.50 -6.56 6.06
CA PRO A 73 -6.24 -5.91 6.44
C PRO A 73 -6.36 -4.97 7.64
N TYR A 74 -7.47 -4.24 7.73
CA TYR A 74 -7.76 -3.38 8.86
C TYR A 74 -7.83 -4.16 10.18
N MET A 75 -8.52 -5.31 10.20
CA MET A 75 -8.61 -6.13 11.40
C MET A 75 -7.30 -6.86 11.71
N GLU A 76 -6.46 -7.17 10.72
CA GLU A 76 -5.09 -7.63 10.99
C GLU A 76 -4.28 -6.56 11.73
N PHE A 77 -4.39 -5.29 11.31
CA PHE A 77 -3.76 -4.18 12.01
C PHE A 77 -4.31 -3.99 13.43
N GLN A 78 -5.64 -4.03 13.61
CA GLN A 78 -6.24 -3.93 14.94
C GLN A 78 -5.85 -5.10 15.83
N ARG A 79 -5.80 -6.33 15.30
CA ARG A 79 -5.35 -7.54 15.99
C ARG A 79 -3.87 -7.46 16.37
N PHE A 80 -3.02 -6.95 15.48
CA PHE A 80 -1.58 -6.78 15.74
C PHE A 80 -1.30 -6.01 17.04
N LYS A 81 -2.09 -4.98 17.35
CA LYS A 81 -1.93 -4.15 18.55
C LYS A 81 -2.13 -4.93 19.87
N HIS A 82 -2.74 -6.12 19.82
CA HIS A 82 -2.90 -7.03 20.95
C HIS A 82 -1.69 -7.93 21.20
N HIS A 83 -0.66 -7.90 20.34
CA HIS A 83 0.60 -8.58 20.65
C HIS A 83 1.19 -8.01 21.96
N PRO A 84 1.68 -8.83 22.92
CA PRO A 84 2.08 -8.36 24.25
C PRO A 84 3.04 -7.16 24.26
N MET A 85 4.02 -7.14 23.35
CA MET A 85 4.96 -6.03 23.18
C MET A 85 4.26 -4.71 22.82
N VAL A 86 3.25 -4.75 21.96
CA VAL A 86 2.54 -3.57 21.45
C VAL A 86 1.45 -3.14 22.43
N ALA A 87 0.72 -4.11 22.98
CA ALA A 87 -0.28 -3.87 24.01
C ALA A 87 0.34 -3.19 25.23
N GLU A 88 1.52 -3.63 25.67
CA GLU A 88 2.22 -2.98 26.79
C GLU A 88 2.67 -1.57 26.43
N LEU A 89 3.20 -1.34 25.21
CA LEU A 89 3.58 0.00 24.76
C LEU A 89 2.39 0.98 24.76
N LEU A 90 1.23 0.53 24.30
CA LEU A 90 0.03 1.37 24.11
C LEU A 90 -0.88 1.42 25.35
N LYS A 91 -0.59 0.64 26.39
CA LYS A 91 -1.41 0.60 27.62
C LYS A 91 -1.47 1.98 28.27
N GLY A 92 -2.70 2.51 28.38
CA GLY A 92 -2.98 3.86 28.90
C GLY A 92 -2.75 4.98 27.89
N GLY A 93 -2.32 4.66 26.67
CA GLY A 93 -2.12 5.61 25.59
C GLY A 93 -3.42 6.06 24.93
N LYS A 94 -3.33 7.12 24.14
CA LYS A 94 -4.44 7.73 23.40
C LYS A 94 -4.12 7.76 21.91
N ARG A 95 -4.99 7.18 21.10
CA ARG A 95 -4.93 7.33 19.63
C ARG A 95 -5.31 8.77 19.25
N VAL A 96 -4.51 9.40 18.41
CA VAL A 96 -4.71 10.81 18.00
C VAL A 96 -5.01 11.00 16.52
N ALA A 97 -4.59 10.08 15.65
CA ALA A 97 -4.86 10.15 14.22
C ALA A 97 -4.89 8.76 13.58
N TYR A 98 -5.50 8.65 12.41
CA TYR A 98 -5.52 7.45 11.58
C TYR A 98 -5.42 7.79 10.09
N GLY A 99 -4.83 6.89 9.31
CA GLY A 99 -4.84 6.99 7.86
C GLY A 99 -4.41 5.71 7.19
N ALA A 100 -4.67 5.64 5.89
CA ALA A 100 -4.28 4.49 5.08
C ALA A 100 -3.88 4.90 3.66
N ARG A 101 -2.88 4.21 3.10
CA ARG A 101 -2.38 4.45 1.75
C ARG A 101 -1.84 3.17 1.12
N ALA A 102 -2.14 2.95 -0.16
CA ALA A 102 -1.40 1.97 -0.93
C ALA A 102 0.03 2.48 -1.20
N ILE A 103 1.00 1.59 -1.05
CA ILE A 103 2.41 1.83 -1.36
C ILE A 103 2.86 0.89 -2.47
N SER A 104 3.69 1.36 -3.40
CA SER A 104 4.25 0.50 -4.43
C SER A 104 5.29 -0.46 -3.85
N GLU A 105 5.30 -1.69 -4.30
CA GLU A 105 6.19 -2.76 -3.86
C GLU A 105 6.85 -3.55 -5.01
N GLY A 106 6.49 -3.27 -6.26
CA GLY A 106 7.02 -4.03 -7.41
C GLY A 106 8.50 -3.75 -7.66
N GLY A 107 9.02 -2.62 -7.19
CA GLY A 107 10.43 -2.29 -7.27
C GLY A 107 10.95 -2.25 -8.71
N TRP A 108 12.23 -2.57 -8.88
CA TRP A 108 12.98 -2.38 -10.12
C TRP A 108 12.29 -2.95 -11.38
N GLN A 109 11.69 -4.13 -11.27
CA GLN A 109 11.07 -4.85 -12.38
C GLN A 109 9.78 -4.21 -12.90
N SER A 110 9.13 -3.41 -12.05
CA SER A 110 7.82 -2.81 -12.33
C SER A 110 7.88 -1.32 -12.65
N ILE A 111 9.07 -0.72 -12.67
CA ILE A 111 9.26 0.67 -13.08
C ILE A 111 8.97 0.78 -14.58
N PRO A 112 7.87 1.43 -15.01
CA PRO A 112 7.50 1.56 -16.42
C PRO A 112 8.47 2.49 -17.15
N LYS A 113 8.30 2.71 -18.46
CA LYS A 113 8.88 3.90 -19.10
C LYS A 113 8.36 5.14 -18.36
N VAL A 114 9.25 6.05 -17.94
CA VAL A 114 8.91 7.20 -17.09
C VAL A 114 8.79 8.51 -17.85
N VAL A 115 8.95 8.49 -19.18
CA VAL A 115 8.75 9.67 -20.05
C VAL A 115 7.91 9.33 -21.28
N ALA A 116 7.16 10.33 -21.74
CA ALA A 116 6.49 10.38 -23.03
C ALA A 116 6.45 11.86 -23.49
N PRO A 117 6.09 12.18 -24.75
CA PRO A 117 6.08 13.56 -25.23
C PRO A 117 5.22 14.43 -24.31
N GLY A 118 5.83 15.44 -23.68
CA GLY A 118 5.17 16.33 -22.72
C GLY A 118 4.79 15.70 -21.36
N VAL A 119 5.26 14.49 -21.05
CA VAL A 119 4.89 13.75 -19.83
C VAL A 119 6.12 13.17 -19.13
N ALA A 120 6.18 13.31 -17.81
CA ALA A 120 7.13 12.62 -16.94
C ALA A 120 6.42 11.98 -15.74
N LEU A 121 6.78 10.74 -15.42
CA LEU A 121 6.36 10.02 -14.21
C LEU A 121 7.50 10.06 -13.19
N LEU A 122 7.19 10.48 -11.97
CA LEU A 122 8.13 10.63 -10.87
C LEU A 122 7.55 10.09 -9.57
N GLY A 123 8.41 9.91 -8.58
CA GLY A 123 8.02 9.42 -7.26
C GLY A 123 7.38 8.04 -7.25
N CYS A 124 6.51 7.81 -6.27
CA CYS A 124 5.82 6.54 -6.12
C CYS A 124 4.85 6.24 -7.27
N SER A 125 4.47 7.23 -8.09
CA SER A 125 3.72 6.97 -9.34
C SER A 125 4.51 6.12 -10.32
N ALA A 126 5.84 6.25 -10.36
CA ALA A 126 6.73 5.39 -11.13
C ALA A 126 7.13 4.11 -10.38
N GLY A 127 6.75 3.95 -9.11
CA GLY A 127 7.00 2.76 -8.31
C GLY A 127 8.39 2.67 -7.69
N LEU A 128 8.95 3.80 -7.23
CA LEU A 128 10.36 3.92 -6.83
C LEU A 128 10.66 3.57 -5.36
N VAL A 129 9.81 2.77 -4.73
CA VAL A 129 9.97 2.36 -3.32
C VAL A 129 10.99 1.23 -3.20
N ASN A 130 11.93 1.39 -2.25
CA ASN A 130 12.79 0.32 -1.77
C ASN A 130 12.05 -0.47 -0.69
N VAL A 131 11.48 -1.60 -1.08
CA VAL A 131 10.58 -2.40 -0.22
C VAL A 131 11.25 -2.93 1.04
N PRO A 132 12.43 -3.57 0.99
CA PRO A 132 13.04 -4.11 2.21
C PRO A 132 13.44 -3.03 3.23
N ARG A 133 13.71 -1.80 2.75
CA ARG A 133 13.99 -0.66 3.63
C ARG A 133 12.73 0.08 4.07
N ILE A 134 11.58 -0.20 3.45
CA ILE A 134 10.31 0.53 3.61
C ILE A 134 10.51 2.04 3.37
N LYS A 135 11.24 2.38 2.30
CA LYS A 135 11.61 3.78 1.98
C LYS A 135 11.39 4.09 0.51
N GLY A 136 10.57 5.10 0.22
CA GLY A 136 10.36 5.65 -1.12
C GLY A 136 10.68 7.13 -1.26
N ASN A 137 10.66 7.89 -0.16
CA ASN A 137 10.75 9.35 -0.17
C ASN A 137 12.05 9.84 -0.80
N HIS A 138 13.20 9.21 -0.48
CA HIS A 138 14.49 9.61 -1.05
C HIS A 138 14.54 9.41 -2.57
N ASN A 139 14.06 8.27 -3.08
CA ASN A 139 14.01 8.02 -4.52
C ASN A 139 12.98 8.92 -5.21
N ALA A 140 11.89 9.26 -4.54
CA ALA A 140 10.91 10.21 -5.06
C ALA A 140 11.50 11.62 -5.21
N MET A 141 12.21 12.11 -4.19
CA MET A 141 12.92 13.38 -4.24
C MET A 141 13.99 13.38 -5.33
N LEU A 142 14.82 12.32 -5.41
CA LEU A 142 15.84 12.18 -6.44
C LEU A 142 15.22 12.19 -7.85
N SER A 143 14.08 11.52 -8.05
CA SER A 143 13.40 11.53 -9.35
C SER A 143 12.85 12.90 -9.74
N GLY A 144 12.37 13.67 -8.75
CA GLY A 144 11.92 15.05 -8.97
C GLY A 144 13.08 15.96 -9.37
N ILE A 145 14.22 15.85 -8.68
CA ILE A 145 15.44 16.60 -9.01
C ILE A 145 15.91 16.25 -10.42
N ALA A 146 16.07 14.96 -10.74
CA ALA A 146 16.53 14.52 -12.06
C ALA A 146 15.59 14.94 -13.20
N ALA A 147 14.27 14.85 -12.99
CA ALA A 147 13.28 15.29 -13.96
C ALA A 147 13.33 16.81 -14.17
N ALA A 148 13.47 17.60 -13.09
CA ALA A 148 13.58 19.05 -13.16
C ALA A 148 14.86 19.51 -13.88
N GLU A 149 16.00 18.89 -13.58
CA GLU A 149 17.27 19.17 -14.29
C GLU A 149 17.18 18.85 -15.78
N ALA A 150 16.56 17.72 -16.13
CA ALA A 150 16.34 17.34 -17.53
C ALA A 150 15.41 18.33 -18.24
N ALA A 151 14.33 18.76 -17.58
CA ALA A 151 13.39 19.75 -18.11
C ALA A 151 14.07 21.12 -18.31
N ALA A 152 14.83 21.59 -17.32
CA ALA A 152 15.57 22.86 -17.41
C ALA A 152 16.56 22.86 -18.57
N LYS A 153 17.33 21.79 -18.74
CA LYS A 153 18.25 21.62 -19.89
C LYS A 153 17.51 21.60 -21.22
N ALA A 154 16.35 20.93 -21.30
CA ALA A 154 15.54 20.88 -22.50
C ALA A 154 15.00 22.28 -22.87
N MET A 155 14.46 23.01 -21.90
CA MET A 155 13.97 24.39 -22.11
C MET A 155 15.10 25.33 -22.53
N ALA A 156 16.28 25.26 -21.91
CA ALA A 156 17.43 26.06 -22.29
C ALA A 156 17.92 25.77 -23.73
N ALA A 157 17.71 24.55 -24.22
CA ALA A 157 17.99 24.15 -25.60
C ALA A 157 16.84 24.47 -26.59
N GLY A 158 15.80 25.19 -26.17
CA GLY A 158 14.66 25.54 -27.01
C GLY A 158 13.73 24.36 -27.35
N ARG A 159 13.81 23.25 -26.62
CA ARG A 159 12.96 22.07 -26.82
C ARG A 159 11.59 22.29 -26.17
N SER A 160 10.54 21.74 -26.78
CA SER A 160 9.16 21.81 -26.27
C SER A 160 8.34 20.59 -26.68
N GLY A 161 7.50 20.07 -25.77
CA GLY A 161 6.54 19.02 -26.07
C GLY A 161 7.13 17.64 -26.40
N ASP A 162 8.43 17.43 -26.17
CA ASP A 162 9.13 16.18 -26.47
C ASP A 162 9.40 15.33 -25.20
N GLU A 163 10.19 14.25 -25.34
CA GLU A 163 10.54 13.36 -24.23
C GLU A 163 11.80 13.81 -23.48
N LEU A 164 11.75 13.79 -22.15
CA LEU A 164 12.93 14.01 -21.30
C LEU A 164 13.81 12.76 -21.19
N SER A 165 14.36 12.27 -22.32
CA SER A 165 15.15 11.03 -22.39
C SER A 165 16.34 10.99 -21.42
N ALA A 166 16.94 12.14 -21.09
CA ALA A 166 17.99 12.26 -20.08
C ALA A 166 17.53 11.82 -18.68
N TYR A 167 16.28 12.11 -18.30
CA TYR A 167 15.71 11.67 -17.02
C TYR A 167 15.50 10.16 -16.99
N GLU A 168 14.97 9.56 -18.07
CA GLU A 168 14.87 8.09 -18.18
C GLU A 168 16.27 7.44 -18.04
N ALA A 169 17.28 7.96 -18.73
CA ALA A 169 18.64 7.43 -18.67
C ALA A 169 19.25 7.54 -17.26
N ASP A 170 19.08 8.67 -16.58
CA ASP A 170 19.52 8.86 -15.19
C ASP A 170 18.81 7.89 -14.25
N LEU A 171 17.48 7.77 -14.33
CA LEU A 171 16.73 6.85 -13.47
C LEU A 171 17.22 5.40 -13.62
N ARG A 172 17.61 4.98 -14.85
CA ARG A 172 18.02 3.61 -15.14
C ARG A 172 19.46 3.25 -14.76
N SER A 173 20.31 4.25 -14.52
CA SER A 173 21.75 4.08 -14.30
C SER A 173 22.28 4.76 -13.04
N GLY A 174 21.61 5.81 -12.58
CA GLY A 174 21.98 6.69 -11.48
C GLY A 174 21.63 6.14 -10.09
N PRO A 175 21.50 7.03 -9.08
CA PRO A 175 21.31 6.65 -7.68
C PRO A 175 20.10 5.76 -7.43
N ILE A 176 18.97 6.04 -8.09
CA ILE A 176 17.73 5.25 -7.95
C ILE A 176 17.94 3.80 -8.42
N ALA A 177 18.58 3.61 -9.58
CA ALA A 177 18.92 2.28 -10.07
C ALA A 177 19.87 1.54 -9.12
N LYS A 178 20.88 2.23 -8.57
CA LYS A 178 21.82 1.64 -7.60
C LYS A 178 21.13 1.20 -6.30
N ASP A 179 20.12 1.94 -5.85
CA ASP A 179 19.32 1.59 -4.67
C ASP A 179 18.39 0.40 -4.94
N LEU A 180 17.64 0.43 -6.05
CA LEU A 180 16.58 -0.55 -6.32
C LEU A 180 17.09 -1.86 -6.93
N LYS A 181 18.16 -1.84 -7.75
CA LYS A 181 18.70 -3.08 -8.36
C LYS A 181 19.24 -4.04 -7.30
N LYS A 182 19.83 -3.54 -6.21
CA LYS A 182 20.41 -4.37 -5.14
C LYS A 182 19.38 -5.21 -4.37
N VAL A 183 18.13 -4.75 -4.34
CA VAL A 183 17.04 -5.36 -3.57
C VAL A 183 15.97 -5.99 -4.47
N ARG A 184 16.21 -6.02 -5.79
CA ARG A 184 15.18 -6.32 -6.80
C ARG A 184 14.47 -7.66 -6.60
N ASN A 185 15.15 -8.67 -6.06
CA ASN A 185 14.56 -10.01 -5.96
C ASN A 185 13.75 -10.26 -4.68
N VAL A 186 13.81 -9.38 -3.66
CA VAL A 186 13.14 -9.65 -2.38
C VAL A 186 11.62 -9.77 -2.52
N LYS A 187 10.95 -8.79 -3.15
CA LYS A 187 9.48 -8.86 -3.34
C LYS A 187 9.04 -10.04 -4.21
N PRO A 188 9.67 -10.34 -5.37
CA PRO A 188 9.35 -11.55 -6.12
C PRO A 188 9.50 -12.84 -5.31
N MET A 189 10.57 -12.98 -4.53
CA MET A 189 10.78 -14.15 -3.68
C MET A 189 9.67 -14.26 -2.63
N TRP A 190 9.34 -13.18 -1.91
CA TRP A 190 8.26 -13.20 -0.93
C TRP A 190 6.91 -13.56 -1.56
N SER A 191 6.61 -12.98 -2.72
CA SER A 191 5.34 -13.21 -3.40
C SER A 191 5.18 -14.64 -3.90
N ARG A 192 6.28 -15.35 -4.21
CA ARG A 192 6.27 -16.69 -4.81
C ARG A 192 6.52 -17.80 -3.80
N TRP A 193 7.38 -17.56 -2.83
CA TRP A 193 7.91 -18.58 -1.93
C TRP A 193 7.54 -18.34 -0.46
N GLY A 194 6.89 -17.22 -0.15
CA GLY A 194 6.51 -16.86 1.21
C GLY A 194 7.63 -16.22 2.02
N MET A 195 7.33 -15.92 3.27
CA MET A 195 8.20 -15.10 4.14
C MET A 195 9.53 -15.77 4.46
N VAL A 196 9.52 -17.02 4.95
CA VAL A 196 10.74 -17.70 5.42
C VAL A 196 11.77 -17.88 4.30
N PRO A 197 11.41 -18.45 3.12
CA PRO A 197 12.37 -18.55 2.02
C PRO A 197 12.85 -17.18 1.52
N SER A 198 11.99 -16.16 1.54
CA SER A 198 12.37 -14.81 1.13
C SER A 198 13.35 -14.15 2.10
N LEU A 199 13.27 -14.42 3.40
CA LEU A 199 14.24 -13.89 4.37
C LEU A 199 15.62 -14.50 4.15
N VAL A 200 15.69 -15.82 3.99
CA VAL A 200 16.96 -16.54 3.80
C VAL A 200 17.57 -16.23 2.44
N LEU A 201 16.83 -16.49 1.35
CA LEU A 201 17.35 -16.33 -0.01
C LEU A 201 17.43 -14.87 -0.45
N GLY A 202 16.50 -14.03 0.01
CA GLY A 202 16.53 -12.59 -0.26
C GLY A 202 17.66 -11.90 0.51
N GLY A 203 17.93 -12.32 1.75
CA GLY A 203 19.09 -11.85 2.51
C GLY A 203 20.41 -12.22 1.83
N LEU A 204 20.55 -13.47 1.39
CA LEU A 204 21.69 -13.93 0.60
C LEU A 204 21.88 -13.11 -0.68
N ASP A 205 20.81 -12.94 -1.47
CA ASP A 205 20.87 -12.19 -2.74
C ASP A 205 21.23 -10.72 -2.51
N MET A 206 20.67 -10.07 -1.49
CA MET A 206 21.02 -8.69 -1.13
C MET A 206 22.50 -8.58 -0.73
N TRP A 207 23.01 -9.54 0.05
CA TRP A 207 24.39 -9.55 0.51
C TRP A 207 25.37 -9.69 -0.67
N THR A 208 25.08 -10.59 -1.61
CA THR A 208 25.92 -10.80 -2.80
C THR A 208 25.84 -9.63 -3.77
N ASN A 209 24.66 -9.01 -3.94
CA ASN A 209 24.52 -7.78 -4.73
C ASN A 209 25.31 -6.63 -4.10
N ASN A 210 25.39 -6.56 -2.77
CA ASN A 210 26.09 -5.49 -2.08
C ASN A 210 27.61 -5.68 -2.06
N LEU A 211 28.09 -6.91 -1.87
CA LEU A 211 29.52 -7.22 -1.78
C LEU A 211 30.18 -7.46 -3.14
N LEU A 212 29.49 -8.13 -4.06
CA LEU A 212 30.05 -8.61 -5.33
C LEU A 212 29.42 -7.93 -6.55
N GLY A 213 28.37 -7.13 -6.37
CA GLY A 213 27.61 -6.57 -7.49
C GLY A 213 26.82 -7.61 -8.31
N LEU A 214 26.68 -8.84 -7.78
CA LEU A 214 26.10 -9.98 -8.47
C LEU A 214 24.86 -10.51 -7.74
N SER A 215 23.86 -10.91 -8.52
CA SER A 215 22.71 -11.69 -8.06
C SER A 215 22.83 -13.13 -8.57
N PHE A 216 22.84 -14.11 -7.66
CA PHE A 216 22.82 -15.53 -8.05
C PHE A 216 21.52 -15.93 -8.74
N PHE A 217 20.45 -15.19 -8.52
CA PHE A 217 19.11 -15.47 -9.06
C PHE A 217 18.79 -14.61 -10.30
N GLY A 218 19.76 -13.88 -10.83
CA GLY A 218 19.55 -12.94 -11.92
C GLY A 218 18.55 -11.84 -11.53
N THR A 219 17.51 -11.64 -12.35
CA THR A 219 16.38 -10.76 -12.02
C THR A 219 15.08 -11.54 -12.12
N LEU A 220 14.51 -11.88 -10.97
CA LEU A 220 13.25 -12.59 -10.89
C LEU A 220 12.10 -11.68 -11.33
N LYS A 221 11.10 -12.25 -12.00
CA LYS A 221 9.89 -11.53 -12.42
C LYS A 221 8.76 -11.72 -11.41
N HIS A 222 7.92 -10.69 -11.29
CA HIS A 222 6.60 -10.84 -10.65
C HIS A 222 5.69 -11.73 -11.49
N GLY A 223 4.75 -12.40 -10.83
CA GLY A 223 3.70 -13.18 -11.48
C GLY A 223 2.46 -12.34 -11.80
N LYS A 224 1.31 -12.80 -11.30
CA LYS A 224 -0.01 -12.15 -11.42
C LYS A 224 0.00 -10.71 -10.87
N SER A 225 -0.95 -9.86 -11.27
CA SER A 225 -1.25 -8.60 -10.56
C SER A 225 -1.81 -8.88 -9.15
N ASP A 226 -2.01 -7.84 -8.35
CA ASP A 226 -2.55 -7.98 -6.99
C ASP A 226 -4.04 -8.36 -6.99
N ALA A 227 -4.83 -7.77 -7.90
CA ALA A 227 -6.20 -8.19 -8.20
C ALA A 227 -6.26 -9.67 -8.64
N ALA A 228 -5.44 -10.07 -9.62
CA ALA A 228 -5.46 -11.42 -10.16
C ALA A 228 -4.92 -12.49 -9.19
N ALA A 229 -4.24 -12.07 -8.12
CA ALA A 229 -3.80 -12.98 -7.06
C ALA A 229 -4.94 -13.44 -6.13
N THR A 230 -6.08 -12.74 -6.12
CA THR A 230 -7.25 -13.10 -5.31
C THR A 230 -7.83 -14.44 -5.76
N GLY A 231 -7.95 -15.38 -4.82
CA GLY A 231 -8.57 -16.68 -5.06
C GLY A 231 -10.06 -16.69 -4.75
N GLU A 232 -10.78 -17.72 -5.23
CA GLU A 232 -12.22 -17.88 -5.00
C GLU A 232 -12.51 -18.18 -3.53
N ALA A 233 -13.54 -17.55 -2.96
CA ALA A 233 -13.85 -17.64 -1.54
C ALA A 233 -14.03 -19.08 -1.05
N SER A 234 -14.66 -19.94 -1.85
CA SER A 234 -14.88 -21.36 -1.53
C SER A 234 -13.58 -22.18 -1.31
N LYS A 235 -12.42 -21.66 -1.73
CA LYS A 235 -11.11 -22.33 -1.61
C LYS A 235 -10.29 -21.84 -0.41
N PHE A 236 -10.79 -20.87 0.34
CA PHE A 236 -10.06 -20.29 1.47
C PHE A 236 -10.90 -20.29 2.75
N PRO A 237 -10.27 -20.43 3.92
CA PRO A 237 -10.99 -20.36 5.18
C PRO A 237 -11.44 -18.93 5.46
N LYS A 238 -12.65 -18.79 6.02
CA LYS A 238 -13.06 -17.55 6.69
C LYS A 238 -12.15 -17.30 7.89
N ILE A 239 -11.80 -16.05 8.13
CA ILE A 239 -10.96 -15.64 9.25
C ILE A 239 -11.87 -15.00 10.30
N ASP A 240 -11.88 -15.58 11.50
CA ASP A 240 -12.59 -15.01 12.63
C ASP A 240 -11.71 -13.95 13.29
N TYR A 241 -12.19 -12.70 13.25
CA TYR A 241 -11.50 -11.56 13.84
C TYR A 241 -12.18 -11.17 15.15
N PRO A 242 -11.42 -11.05 16.26
CA PRO A 242 -11.97 -10.58 17.52
C PRO A 242 -12.65 -9.23 17.37
N LYS A 243 -13.73 -9.03 18.14
CA LYS A 243 -14.38 -7.73 18.22
C LYS A 243 -13.40 -6.69 18.78
N PRO A 244 -13.41 -5.45 18.28
CA PRO A 244 -12.65 -4.35 18.86
C PRO A 244 -12.98 -4.14 20.35
N ASP A 245 -11.98 -3.82 21.16
CA ASP A 245 -12.15 -3.59 22.61
C ASP A 245 -12.40 -2.13 22.99
N GLY A 246 -12.26 -1.20 22.03
CA GLY A 246 -12.38 0.24 22.23
C GLY A 246 -11.18 0.86 22.96
N VAL A 247 -10.13 0.10 23.25
CA VAL A 247 -8.94 0.53 23.99
C VAL A 247 -7.69 0.39 23.13
N LEU A 248 -7.37 -0.82 22.66
CA LEU A 248 -6.26 -1.09 21.75
C LEU A 248 -6.75 -1.25 20.32
N SER A 249 -7.95 -1.80 20.13
CA SER A 249 -8.58 -2.03 18.83
C SER A 249 -9.91 -1.30 18.71
N PHE A 250 -10.21 -0.79 17.51
CA PHE A 250 -11.39 0.03 17.26
C PHE A 250 -12.14 -0.43 16.02
N ASP A 251 -13.45 -0.22 15.99
CA ASP A 251 -14.22 -0.41 14.77
C ASP A 251 -13.74 0.55 13.68
N ARG A 252 -13.94 0.13 12.43
CA ARG A 252 -13.38 0.84 11.26
C ARG A 252 -13.91 2.26 11.12
N LEU A 253 -15.20 2.50 11.38
CA LEU A 253 -15.80 3.82 11.18
C LEU A 253 -15.37 4.81 12.27
N THR A 254 -15.32 4.38 13.53
CA THR A 254 -14.75 5.19 14.62
C THR A 254 -13.30 5.55 14.36
N ASN A 255 -12.51 4.68 13.72
CA ASN A 255 -11.14 4.98 13.37
C ASN A 255 -11.04 5.93 12.16
N VAL A 256 -11.91 5.78 11.15
CA VAL A 256 -11.97 6.68 9.99
C VAL A 256 -12.26 8.12 10.38
N ALA A 257 -13.02 8.37 11.46
CA ALA A 257 -13.21 9.72 11.98
C ALA A 257 -11.88 10.42 12.34
N PHE A 258 -10.85 9.67 12.72
CA PHE A 258 -9.49 10.18 13.02
C PHE A 258 -8.63 10.42 11.76
N ALA A 259 -9.13 10.10 10.57
CA ALA A 259 -8.56 10.57 9.31
C ALA A 259 -9.09 11.97 8.92
N ALA A 260 -10.08 12.49 9.66
CA ALA A 260 -10.79 13.72 9.35
C ALA A 260 -11.14 13.84 7.86
N THR A 261 -11.56 12.72 7.27
CA THR A 261 -11.92 12.66 5.85
C THR A 261 -13.33 13.19 5.67
N ASN A 262 -13.52 14.04 4.66
CA ASN A 262 -14.83 14.58 4.32
C ASN A 262 -14.94 14.82 2.82
N HIS A 263 -16.16 14.73 2.28
CA HIS A 263 -16.46 15.06 0.89
C HIS A 263 -17.77 15.85 0.84
N GLU A 264 -17.98 16.68 -0.18
CA GLU A 264 -19.31 17.25 -0.42
C GLU A 264 -20.32 16.14 -0.77
N GLU A 265 -21.47 16.09 -0.07
CA GLU A 265 -22.49 15.03 -0.20
C GLU A 265 -23.18 15.05 -1.56
N SER A 266 -23.39 16.23 -2.13
CA SER A 266 -24.04 16.36 -3.44
C SER A 266 -23.11 16.09 -4.63
N GLN A 267 -21.83 15.79 -4.40
CA GLN A 267 -20.91 15.56 -5.50
C GLN A 267 -21.09 14.16 -6.11
N PRO A 268 -20.76 13.97 -7.39
CA PRO A 268 -20.75 12.64 -8.00
C PRO A 268 -19.74 11.71 -7.32
N CYS A 269 -20.13 10.47 -7.08
CA CYS A 269 -19.23 9.45 -6.54
C CYS A 269 -17.97 9.30 -7.43
N HIS A 270 -16.81 9.48 -6.82
CA HIS A 270 -15.52 9.40 -7.50
C HIS A 270 -15.00 7.95 -7.65
N LEU A 271 -15.72 6.98 -7.08
CA LEU A 271 -15.45 5.55 -7.14
C LEU A 271 -16.41 4.91 -8.14
N ARG A 272 -16.02 4.97 -9.42
CA ARG A 272 -16.90 4.56 -10.52
C ARG A 272 -16.79 3.07 -10.78
N LEU A 273 -17.92 2.41 -10.99
CA LEU A 273 -17.96 1.04 -11.50
C LEU A 273 -18.01 1.09 -13.02
N LYS A 274 -17.25 0.22 -13.70
CA LYS A 274 -17.39 0.04 -15.15
C LYS A 274 -18.71 -0.66 -15.49
N ASP A 275 -19.14 -1.57 -14.62
CA ASP A 275 -20.41 -2.29 -14.66
C ASP A 275 -20.95 -2.42 -13.23
N GLU A 276 -22.12 -1.84 -12.97
CA GLU A 276 -22.76 -1.83 -11.64
C GLU A 276 -23.24 -3.20 -11.18
N SER A 277 -23.39 -4.17 -12.09
CA SER A 277 -23.87 -5.50 -11.78
C SER A 277 -22.78 -6.44 -11.26
N VAL A 278 -21.51 -6.15 -11.55
CA VAL A 278 -20.36 -7.01 -11.22
C VAL A 278 -20.19 -7.27 -9.71
N PRO A 279 -20.32 -6.27 -8.80
CA PRO A 279 -20.18 -6.52 -7.37
C PRO A 279 -21.11 -7.62 -6.86
N ILE A 280 -22.38 -7.59 -7.27
CA ILE A 280 -23.39 -8.55 -6.81
C ILE A 280 -23.39 -9.83 -7.64
N LYS A 281 -23.32 -9.75 -8.97
CA LYS A 281 -23.45 -10.93 -9.84
C LYS A 281 -22.16 -11.76 -9.97
N VAL A 282 -20.99 -11.14 -9.71
CA VAL A 282 -19.69 -11.79 -9.89
C VAL A 282 -18.91 -11.82 -8.59
N ASN A 283 -18.62 -10.66 -7.99
CA ASN A 283 -17.69 -10.58 -6.87
C ASN A 283 -18.25 -11.21 -5.60
N LEU A 284 -19.51 -10.96 -5.27
CA LEU A 284 -20.18 -11.56 -4.11
C LEU A 284 -20.19 -13.10 -4.17
N PRO A 285 -20.72 -13.78 -5.21
CA PRO A 285 -20.75 -15.25 -5.23
C PRO A 285 -19.36 -15.90 -5.37
N LYS A 286 -18.42 -15.26 -6.08
CA LYS A 286 -17.10 -15.87 -6.38
C LYS A 286 -16.03 -15.56 -5.34
N TYR A 287 -16.03 -14.35 -4.82
CA TYR A 287 -14.98 -13.80 -3.95
C TYR A 287 -15.53 -13.31 -2.61
N ASP A 288 -16.82 -13.49 -2.32
CA ASP A 288 -17.44 -13.01 -1.08
C ASP A 288 -17.26 -11.49 -0.88
N GLU A 289 -17.41 -10.75 -1.98
CA GLU A 289 -17.27 -9.29 -2.16
C GLU A 289 -16.18 -8.67 -1.27
N PRO A 290 -14.90 -8.83 -1.64
CA PRO A 290 -13.77 -8.45 -0.79
C PRO A 290 -13.64 -6.93 -0.59
N ALA A 291 -14.36 -6.09 -1.34
CA ALA A 291 -14.35 -4.64 -1.13
C ALA A 291 -14.80 -4.23 0.27
N GLN A 292 -15.69 -5.03 0.88
CA GLN A 292 -16.14 -4.87 2.26
C GLN A 292 -15.01 -5.02 3.28
N ARG A 293 -13.88 -5.65 2.90
CA ARG A 293 -12.75 -5.96 3.78
C ARG A 293 -11.49 -5.19 3.41
N TYR A 294 -11.04 -5.24 2.15
CA TYR A 294 -9.79 -4.57 1.78
C TYR A 294 -9.86 -3.05 1.90
N CYS A 295 -11.07 -2.48 1.90
CA CYS A 295 -11.25 -1.05 2.10
C CYS A 295 -10.95 -0.70 3.55
N PRO A 296 -9.94 0.16 3.81
CA PRO A 296 -9.57 0.56 5.16
C PRO A 296 -10.56 1.56 5.78
N ALA A 297 -11.61 1.95 5.05
CA ALA A 297 -12.49 3.05 5.44
C ALA A 297 -14.00 2.74 5.40
N GLY A 298 -14.41 1.49 5.12
CA GLY A 298 -15.84 1.14 5.14
C GLY A 298 -16.68 1.84 4.09
N VAL A 299 -16.07 2.09 2.93
CA VAL A 299 -16.74 2.72 1.79
C VAL A 299 -17.70 1.77 1.09
N TYR A 300 -17.42 0.47 1.09
CA TYR A 300 -18.21 -0.52 0.36
C TYR A 300 -18.91 -1.46 1.33
N GLU A 301 -20.20 -1.66 1.12
CA GLU A 301 -21.03 -2.60 1.86
C GLU A 301 -22.04 -3.29 0.93
N VAL A 302 -22.40 -4.52 1.26
CA VAL A 302 -23.52 -5.21 0.64
C VAL A 302 -24.68 -5.17 1.63
N LEU A 303 -25.76 -4.50 1.25
CA LEU A 303 -26.97 -4.38 2.05
C LEU A 303 -27.99 -5.42 1.59
N ASP A 304 -28.67 -6.04 2.54
CA ASP A 304 -29.82 -6.88 2.25
C ASP A 304 -31.03 -5.97 1.95
N GLY A 305 -31.59 -6.09 0.74
CA GLY A 305 -32.79 -5.36 0.31
C GLY A 305 -33.92 -6.30 -0.08
N GLU A 306 -35.12 -5.75 -0.32
CA GLU A 306 -36.32 -6.51 -0.72
C GLU A 306 -36.10 -7.29 -2.03
N ASP A 307 -35.35 -6.71 -2.98
CA ASP A 307 -35.00 -7.33 -4.27
C ASP A 307 -33.69 -8.16 -4.22
N GLY A 308 -33.16 -8.41 -3.02
CA GLY A 308 -31.91 -9.11 -2.79
C GLY A 308 -30.72 -8.18 -2.46
N PRO A 309 -29.48 -8.69 -2.51
CA PRO A 309 -28.30 -7.94 -2.07
C PRO A 309 -27.99 -6.76 -3.00
N ARG A 310 -27.75 -5.59 -2.41
CA ARG A 310 -27.43 -4.33 -3.11
C ARG A 310 -26.05 -3.83 -2.69
N PHE A 311 -25.22 -3.47 -3.68
CA PHE A 311 -23.90 -2.88 -3.42
C PHE A 311 -24.03 -1.38 -3.18
N GLN A 312 -23.57 -0.90 -2.02
CA GLN A 312 -23.64 0.49 -1.60
C GLN A 312 -22.23 1.08 -1.49
N ILE A 313 -22.06 2.31 -2.00
CA ILE A 313 -20.78 3.03 -2.00
C ILE A 313 -20.91 4.32 -1.18
N ASN A 314 -20.40 4.29 0.04
CA ASN A 314 -20.32 5.43 0.97
C ASN A 314 -19.05 6.23 0.71
N PHE A 315 -18.97 6.88 -0.46
CA PHE A 315 -17.75 7.54 -0.94
C PHE A 315 -17.24 8.66 -0.03
N GLN A 316 -18.13 9.23 0.79
CA GLN A 316 -17.84 10.20 1.86
C GLN A 316 -16.68 9.75 2.78
N ASN A 317 -16.62 8.45 3.08
CA ASN A 317 -15.60 7.88 3.96
C ASN A 317 -14.24 7.67 3.27
N CYS A 318 -14.10 7.96 1.98
CA CYS A 318 -12.93 7.55 1.20
C CYS A 318 -11.65 8.27 1.64
N VAL A 319 -10.69 7.53 2.20
CA VAL A 319 -9.36 8.05 2.57
C VAL A 319 -8.34 8.09 1.41
N HIS A 320 -8.83 7.96 0.18
CA HIS A 320 -8.05 8.02 -1.08
C HIS A 320 -6.88 7.02 -1.18
N CYS A 321 -6.93 5.91 -0.43
CA CYS A 321 -5.82 4.96 -0.34
C CYS A 321 -5.48 4.26 -1.67
N LYS A 322 -6.40 4.24 -2.64
CA LYS A 322 -6.33 3.56 -3.95
C LYS A 322 -6.41 2.03 -3.94
N THR A 323 -6.57 1.40 -2.77
CA THR A 323 -6.61 -0.07 -2.65
C THR A 323 -7.70 -0.72 -3.50
N CYS A 324 -8.90 -0.12 -3.59
CA CYS A 324 -10.02 -0.71 -4.32
C CYS A 324 -9.76 -0.84 -5.82
N ASP A 325 -9.14 0.17 -6.42
CA ASP A 325 -8.71 0.16 -7.83
C ASP A 325 -7.66 -0.93 -8.09
N ILE A 326 -6.76 -1.14 -7.11
CA ILE A 326 -5.67 -2.11 -7.20
C ILE A 326 -6.13 -3.56 -6.96
N LYS A 327 -7.01 -3.78 -5.99
CA LYS A 327 -7.29 -5.10 -5.40
C LYS A 327 -8.62 -5.73 -5.84
N ASP A 328 -9.52 -4.97 -6.46
CA ASP A 328 -10.76 -5.54 -7.02
C ASP A 328 -10.42 -6.66 -8.02
N PRO A 329 -10.81 -7.93 -7.73
CA PRO A 329 -10.49 -9.07 -8.58
C PRO A 329 -11.08 -8.95 -9.99
N SER A 330 -12.16 -8.19 -10.15
CA SER A 330 -12.80 -7.93 -11.44
C SER A 330 -12.27 -6.69 -12.15
N GLN A 331 -11.39 -5.91 -11.50
CA GLN A 331 -10.86 -4.64 -12.03
C GLN A 331 -11.99 -3.73 -12.57
N ASN A 332 -13.10 -3.70 -11.84
CA ASN A 332 -14.33 -2.98 -12.16
C ASN A 332 -14.37 -1.58 -11.54
N ILE A 333 -13.78 -1.41 -10.35
CA ILE A 333 -13.69 -0.10 -9.69
C ILE A 333 -12.59 0.75 -10.35
N ASN A 334 -12.94 1.99 -10.72
CA ASN A 334 -12.03 3.01 -11.22
C ASN A 334 -12.06 4.21 -10.28
N TRP A 335 -10.95 4.48 -9.59
CA TRP A 335 -10.83 5.64 -8.72
C TRP A 335 -10.54 6.88 -9.57
N THR A 336 -11.34 7.91 -9.40
CA THR A 336 -11.13 9.24 -9.98
C THR A 336 -10.96 10.27 -8.87
N THR A 337 -10.36 11.41 -9.20
CA THR A 337 -10.20 12.49 -8.21
C THR A 337 -11.58 13.10 -7.92
N PRO A 338 -11.98 13.25 -6.63
CA PRO A 338 -13.16 14.03 -6.26
C PRO A 338 -12.94 15.53 -6.48
N GLN A 339 -13.88 16.36 -6.01
CA GLN A 339 -13.67 17.80 -5.96
C GLN A 339 -12.40 18.16 -5.17
N GLY A 340 -11.69 19.20 -5.63
CA GLY A 340 -10.42 19.60 -5.02
C GLY A 340 -10.63 20.16 -3.61
N GLY A 341 -9.85 19.67 -2.65
CA GLY A 341 -9.97 20.02 -1.22
C GLY A 341 -10.62 18.93 -0.37
N ASP A 342 -11.35 18.01 -1.00
CA ASP A 342 -12.00 16.89 -0.31
C ASP A 342 -11.05 15.71 -0.09
N GLY A 343 -11.44 14.84 0.84
CA GLY A 343 -10.70 13.65 1.23
C GLY A 343 -10.11 13.74 2.63
N PRO A 344 -9.10 12.92 2.93
CA PRO A 344 -8.50 12.88 4.26
C PRO A 344 -7.75 14.17 4.59
N ASN A 345 -7.98 14.70 5.79
CA ASN A 345 -7.20 15.79 6.36
C ASN A 345 -6.31 15.22 7.47
N TYR A 346 -5.11 14.79 7.11
CA TYR A 346 -4.21 14.10 8.03
C TYR A 346 -3.30 15.08 8.81
N PRO A 347 -3.51 15.29 10.13
CA PRO A 347 -2.56 16.04 10.93
C PRO A 347 -1.32 15.17 11.20
N ASN A 348 -0.14 15.62 10.76
CA ASN A 348 1.16 15.04 11.11
C ASN A 348 1.35 13.54 10.71
N MET A 349 0.74 13.08 9.62
CA MET A 349 0.86 11.70 9.12
C MET A 349 1.95 11.49 8.08
#